data_AF-A0A2N2L318-F1
#
_entry.id   AF-A0A2N2L318-F1
#
_cell.length_a   1.000
_cell.length_b   1.000
_cell.length_c   1.000
_cell.angle_alpha   90.00
_cell.angle_beta   90.00
_cell.angle_gamma   90.00
#
_symmetry.space_group_name_H-M   'P 1'
#
loop_
_entity.id
_entity.type
_entity.pdbx_description
1 polymer ?
#
loop_
_entity_poly.entity_id
_entity_poly.type
_entity_poly.pdbx_seq_one_letter_code
_entity_poly.pdbx_strand_id
1 'polypeptide(L)'
;MAVYSVNEIIELAVQIERNGYAFYHEATKRKGLDDRSLDFLTLLRDQELNHEKTFLNLRDDMDSTMLELSQDWDMVSSYLKTIVESRIFDSEHSAIRMATEASDLRSIVDFAITFEKDTLLFFHALNDAITNPKARQALARIINEEVSHVLRLNDFKKTII
;
A
#
# COMPACT_ATOMS: atom_id res chain seq x y z
N MET A 1 -1.76 23.68 -12.78
CA MET A 1 -1.76 22.34 -12.15
C MET A 1 -0.84 22.43 -10.96
N ALA A 2 -1.21 21.83 -9.82
CA ALA A 2 -0.33 21.80 -8.66
C ALA A 2 0.80 20.79 -8.96
N VAL A 3 2.04 21.22 -8.85
CA VAL A 3 3.20 20.34 -8.93
C VAL A 3 3.49 19.86 -7.52
N TYR A 4 3.40 18.56 -7.28
CA TYR A 4 3.70 17.97 -5.98
C TYR A 4 5.18 17.60 -5.91
N SER A 5 5.82 17.85 -4.79
CA SER A 5 7.20 17.46 -4.54
C SER A 5 7.34 15.93 -4.40
N VAL A 6 8.56 15.42 -4.56
CA VAL A 6 8.81 13.99 -4.32
C VAL A 6 8.54 13.61 -2.86
N ASN A 7 8.86 14.50 -1.92
CA ASN A 7 8.58 14.27 -0.50
C ASN A 7 7.07 14.13 -0.24
N GLU A 8 6.23 14.93 -0.90
CA GLU A 8 4.78 14.77 -0.82
C GLU A 8 4.32 13.42 -1.41
N ILE A 9 4.89 12.98 -2.53
CA ILE A 9 4.56 11.68 -3.14
C ILE A 9 5.01 10.50 -2.27
N ILE A 10 6.17 10.58 -1.62
CA ILE A 10 6.61 9.56 -0.67
C ILE A 10 5.73 9.57 0.59
N GLU A 11 5.28 10.73 1.06
CA GLU A 11 4.32 10.80 2.16
C GLU A 11 2.98 10.15 1.78
N LEU A 12 2.54 10.26 0.52
CA LEU A 12 1.39 9.49 0.05
C LEU A 12 1.65 7.98 0.11
N ALA A 13 2.84 7.51 -0.25
CA ALA A 13 3.21 6.10 -0.11
C ALA A 13 3.17 5.64 1.37
N VAL A 14 3.73 6.43 2.28
CA VAL A 14 3.65 6.19 3.73
C VAL A 14 2.19 6.11 4.20
N GLN A 15 1.33 7.02 3.74
CA GLN A 15 -0.08 7.01 4.12
C GLN A 15 -0.82 5.78 3.58
N ILE A 16 -0.47 5.30 2.39
CA ILE A 16 -1.02 4.04 1.83
C ILE A 16 -0.70 2.87 2.77
N GLU A 17 0.56 2.72 3.19
CA GLU A 17 0.98 1.64 4.10
C GLU A 17 0.28 1.75 5.47
N ARG A 18 0.13 2.97 6.00
CA ARG A 18 -0.66 3.19 7.24
C ARG A 18 -2.11 2.78 7.10
N ASN A 19 -2.72 3.06 5.95
CA ASN A 19 -4.09 2.64 5.65
C ASN A 19 -4.19 1.11 5.59
N GLY A 20 -3.23 0.44 4.95
CA GLY A 20 -3.14 -1.02 4.90
C GLY A 20 -2.98 -1.63 6.30
N TYR A 21 -2.05 -1.10 7.10
CA TYR A 21 -1.87 -1.50 8.49
C TYR A 21 -3.16 -1.35 9.29
N ALA A 22 -3.83 -0.19 9.20
CA ALA A 22 -5.06 0.07 9.93
C ALA A 22 -6.18 -0.91 9.52
N PHE A 23 -6.31 -1.19 8.23
CA PHE A 23 -7.24 -2.19 7.70
C PHE A 23 -6.96 -3.58 8.28
N TYR A 24 -5.74 -4.10 8.12
CA TYR A 24 -5.40 -5.45 8.58
C TYR A 24 -5.43 -5.56 10.10
N HIS A 25 -4.97 -4.53 10.82
CA HIS A 25 -5.05 -4.48 12.27
C HIS A 25 -6.51 -4.56 12.75
N GLU A 26 -7.43 -3.82 12.12
CA GLU A 26 -8.84 -3.92 12.48
C GLU A 26 -9.42 -5.29 12.08
N ALA A 27 -9.05 -5.83 10.92
CA ALA A 27 -9.48 -7.15 10.47
C ALA A 27 -9.09 -8.26 11.46
N THR A 28 -7.91 -8.19 12.09
CA THR A 28 -7.48 -9.18 13.10
C THR A 28 -8.34 -9.21 14.36
N LYS A 29 -9.13 -8.16 14.63
CA LYS A 29 -10.03 -8.09 15.79
C LYS A 29 -11.38 -8.76 15.55
N ARG A 30 -11.63 -9.24 14.33
CA ARG A 30 -12.88 -9.89 13.96
C ARG A 30 -13.12 -11.13 14.84
N LYS A 31 -14.35 -11.27 15.34
CA LYS A 31 -14.76 -12.47 16.09
C LYS A 31 -14.89 -13.67 15.16
N GLY A 32 -14.49 -14.85 15.65
CA GLY A 32 -14.65 -16.12 14.93
C GLY A 32 -13.59 -16.40 13.86
N LEU A 33 -12.47 -15.68 13.87
CA LEU A 33 -11.27 -16.07 13.12
C LEU A 33 -10.71 -17.37 13.71
N ASP A 34 -10.35 -18.31 12.84
CA ASP A 34 -9.47 -19.42 13.22
C ASP A 34 -8.01 -18.96 13.27
N ASP A 35 -7.14 -19.77 13.89
CA ASP A 35 -5.72 -19.43 14.07
C ASP A 35 -5.04 -19.13 12.73
N ARG A 36 -5.36 -19.90 11.68
CA ARG A 36 -4.79 -19.72 10.34
C ARG A 36 -5.15 -18.35 9.75
N SER A 37 -6.40 -17.93 9.90
CA SER A 37 -6.89 -16.64 9.40
C SER A 37 -6.27 -15.48 10.17
N LEU A 38 -6.19 -15.61 11.50
CA LEU A 38 -5.58 -14.61 12.37
C LEU A 38 -4.09 -14.45 12.05
N ASP A 39 -3.35 -15.55 11.91
CA ASP A 39 -1.94 -15.54 11.56
C ASP A 39 -1.69 -14.90 10.20
N PHE A 40 -2.54 -15.20 9.21
CA PHE A 40 -2.37 -14.64 7.87
C PHE A 40 -2.64 -13.13 7.82
N LEU A 41 -3.71 -12.65 8.47
CA LEU A 41 -4.00 -11.22 8.56
C LEU A 41 -2.94 -10.48 9.39
N THR A 42 -2.44 -11.10 10.45
CA THR A 42 -1.36 -10.56 11.28
C THR A 42 -0.06 -10.42 10.50
N LEU A 43 0.27 -11.42 9.69
CA LEU A 43 1.44 -11.37 8.82
C LEU A 43 1.36 -10.19 7.85
N LEU A 44 0.23 -10.03 7.13
CA LEU A 44 0.03 -8.93 6.18
C LEU A 44 0.15 -7.58 6.90
N ARG A 45 -0.54 -7.40 8.03
CA ARG A 45 -0.43 -6.21 8.90
C ARG A 45 1.02 -5.85 9.20
N ASP A 46 1.83 -6.82 9.60
CA ASP A 46 3.20 -6.58 10.03
C ASP A 46 4.13 -6.29 8.82
N GLN A 47 3.78 -6.73 7.62
CA GLN A 47 4.48 -6.37 6.38
C GLN A 47 4.28 -4.89 6.03
N GLU A 48 3.06 -4.35 6.19
CA GLU A 48 2.78 -2.90 6.01
C GLU A 48 3.67 -2.02 6.90
N LEU A 49 3.92 -2.44 8.16
CA LEU A 49 4.83 -1.70 9.05
C LEU A 49 6.27 -1.69 8.55
N ASN A 50 6.71 -2.72 7.84
CA ASN A 50 8.05 -2.78 7.25
C ASN A 50 8.14 -1.95 5.98
N HIS A 51 7.07 -1.90 5.19
CA HIS A 51 6.97 -1.02 4.04
C HIS A 51 6.95 0.46 4.45
N GLU A 52 6.16 0.83 5.47
CA GLU A 52 6.16 2.18 6.04
C GLU A 52 7.59 2.63 6.41
N LYS A 53 8.32 1.80 7.16
CA LYS A 53 9.71 2.08 7.53
C LYS A 53 10.61 2.24 6.31
N THR A 54 10.39 1.45 5.27
CA THR A 54 11.16 1.54 4.03
C THR A 54 10.91 2.89 3.34
N PHE A 55 9.66 3.34 3.22
CA PHE A 55 9.35 4.65 2.64
C PHE A 55 9.85 5.82 3.50
N LEU A 56 9.78 5.72 4.83
CA LEU A 56 10.36 6.73 5.74
C LEU A 56 11.86 6.85 5.55
N ASN A 57 12.58 5.73 5.46
CA ASN A 57 14.03 5.74 5.18
C ASN A 57 14.34 6.33 3.79
N LEU A 58 13.52 6.03 2.78
CA LEU A 58 13.68 6.63 1.45
C LEU A 58 13.51 8.16 1.50
N ARG A 59 12.54 8.66 2.27
CA ARG A 59 12.32 10.10 2.47
C ARG A 59 13.54 10.78 3.09
N ASP A 60 14.09 10.18 4.16
CA ASP A 60 15.25 10.74 4.86
C ASP A 60 16.52 10.73 3.98
N ASP A 61 16.70 9.69 3.15
CA ASP A 61 17.79 9.61 2.17
C ASP A 61 17.62 10.65 1.04
N MET A 62 16.39 11.00 0.67
CA MET A 62 16.08 11.94 -0.42
C MET A 62 16.31 13.40 -0.06
N ASP A 63 16.16 13.78 1.21
CA ASP A 63 16.55 15.13 1.69
C ASP A 63 18.05 15.40 1.49
N SER A 64 18.88 14.35 1.32
CA SER A 64 20.32 14.46 1.04
C SER A 64 20.69 14.53 -0.45
N THR A 65 19.77 14.17 -1.36
CA THR A 65 20.05 14.03 -2.80
C THR A 65 18.83 14.51 -3.58
N MET A 66 18.90 15.69 -4.20
CA MET A 66 17.85 16.13 -5.12
C MET A 66 17.70 15.08 -6.23
N LEU A 67 16.60 14.34 -6.20
CA LEU A 67 16.23 13.42 -7.26
C LEU A 67 16.16 14.20 -8.57
N GLU A 68 16.94 13.76 -9.56
CA GLU A 68 16.72 14.17 -10.94
C GLU A 68 15.36 13.61 -11.36
N LEU A 69 14.34 14.46 -11.25
CA LEU A 69 12.98 14.15 -11.67
C LEU A 69 12.96 13.89 -13.18
N SER A 70 12.04 13.03 -13.63
CA SER A 70 11.78 12.90 -15.07
C SER A 70 11.27 14.23 -15.64
N GLN A 71 11.44 14.44 -16.95
CA GLN A 71 10.95 15.65 -17.63
C GLN A 71 9.42 15.84 -17.51
N ASP A 72 8.68 14.78 -17.15
CA ASP A 72 7.21 14.77 -17.10
C ASP A 72 6.64 14.76 -15.65
N TRP A 73 7.45 15.13 -14.65
CA TRP A 73 7.09 15.01 -13.24
C TRP A 73 5.75 15.70 -12.86
N ASP A 74 5.44 16.85 -13.43
CA ASP A 74 4.18 17.55 -13.15
C ASP A 74 2.95 16.69 -13.49
N MET A 75 3.00 16.00 -14.63
CA MET A 75 1.95 15.09 -15.07
C MET A 75 1.91 13.84 -14.18
N VAL A 76 3.08 13.27 -13.91
CA VAL A 76 3.21 12.03 -13.13
C VAL A 76 2.75 12.23 -11.68
N SER A 77 3.17 13.32 -11.03
CA SER A 77 2.78 13.64 -9.66
C SER A 77 1.28 13.91 -9.53
N SER A 78 0.68 14.58 -10.53
CA SER A 78 -0.78 14.72 -10.61
C SER A 78 -1.49 13.37 -10.76
N TYR A 79 -0.97 12.49 -11.64
CA TYR A 79 -1.51 11.14 -11.83
C TYR A 79 -1.44 10.30 -10.55
N LEU A 80 -0.30 10.31 -9.85
CA LEU A 80 -0.12 9.61 -8.57
C LEU A 80 -1.11 10.11 -7.52
N LYS A 81 -1.34 11.43 -7.45
CA LYS A 81 -2.34 12.00 -6.54
C LYS A 81 -3.76 11.54 -6.89
N THR A 82 -4.12 11.55 -8.16
CA THR A 82 -5.43 11.06 -8.64
C THR A 82 -5.64 9.59 -8.33
N ILE A 83 -4.60 8.75 -8.43
CA ILE A 83 -4.68 7.35 -8.00
C ILE A 83 -5.13 7.33 -6.54
N VAL A 84 -4.40 7.98 -5.63
CA VAL A 84 -4.71 7.97 -4.18
C VAL A 84 -6.13 8.44 -3.87
N GLU A 85 -6.57 9.53 -4.50
CA GLU A 85 -7.91 10.11 -4.27
C GLU A 85 -9.05 9.20 -4.76
N SER A 86 -8.77 8.28 -5.69
CA SER A 86 -9.77 7.36 -6.25
C SER A 86 -9.86 6.02 -5.52
N ARG A 87 -8.98 5.76 -4.55
CA ARG A 87 -8.90 4.48 -3.84
C ARG A 87 -10.02 4.30 -2.84
N ILE A 88 -10.36 3.04 -2.58
CA ILE A 88 -11.30 2.69 -1.51
C ILE A 88 -10.76 3.03 -0.12
N PHE A 89 -9.43 2.98 0.07
CA PHE A 89 -8.74 3.33 1.31
C PHE A 89 -7.97 4.64 1.12
N ASP A 90 -8.70 5.75 1.07
CA ASP A 90 -8.13 7.10 0.97
C ASP A 90 -7.58 7.63 2.32
N SER A 91 -7.91 6.94 3.41
CA SER A 91 -7.62 7.33 4.79
C SER A 91 -7.70 6.14 5.74
N GLU A 92 -7.02 6.19 6.90
CA GLU A 92 -7.13 5.16 7.94
C GLU A 92 -8.58 4.94 8.40
N HIS A 93 -9.38 6.02 8.47
CA HIS A 93 -10.79 5.93 8.82
C HIS A 93 -11.59 5.11 7.80
N SER A 94 -11.35 5.31 6.50
CA SER A 94 -12.00 4.51 5.45
C SER A 94 -11.56 3.04 5.50
N ALA A 95 -10.28 2.77 5.73
CA ALA A 95 -9.71 1.44 5.89
C ALA A 95 -10.35 0.68 7.08
N ILE A 96 -10.37 1.29 8.26
CA ILE A 96 -11.02 0.73 9.46
C ILE A 96 -12.51 0.48 9.22
N ARG A 97 -13.20 1.40 8.55
CA ARG A 97 -14.62 1.24 8.21
C ARG A 97 -14.85 0.03 7.33
N MET A 98 -14.05 -0.16 6.27
CA MET A 98 -14.17 -1.31 5.36
C MET A 98 -13.91 -2.65 6.08
N ALA A 99 -12.95 -2.70 7.01
CA ALA A 99 -12.74 -3.88 7.85
C ALA A 99 -13.93 -4.15 8.80
N THR A 100 -14.49 -3.10 9.38
CA THR A 100 -15.60 -3.18 10.35
C THR A 100 -16.92 -3.60 9.69
N GLU A 101 -17.23 -3.02 8.53
CA GLU A 101 -18.49 -3.21 7.81
C GLU A 101 -18.51 -4.51 6.98
N ALA A 102 -17.37 -5.18 6.81
CA ALA A 102 -17.30 -6.46 6.11
C ALA A 102 -18.20 -7.53 6.78
N SER A 103 -19.09 -8.13 6.00
CA SER A 103 -20.07 -9.12 6.50
C SER A 103 -19.43 -10.41 7.00
N ASP A 104 -18.31 -10.79 6.41
CA ASP A 104 -17.60 -12.05 6.67
C ASP A 104 -16.11 -11.94 6.31
N LEU A 105 -15.35 -13.00 6.60
CA LEU A 105 -13.93 -13.08 6.27
C LEU A 105 -13.68 -13.03 4.76
N ARG A 106 -14.61 -13.55 3.94
CA ARG A 106 -14.49 -13.48 2.48
C ARG A 106 -14.52 -12.03 1.99
N SER A 107 -15.37 -11.20 2.58
CA SER A 107 -15.48 -9.78 2.28
C SER A 107 -14.23 -9.01 2.72
N ILE A 108 -13.62 -9.36 3.87
CA ILE A 108 -12.31 -8.84 4.27
C ILE A 108 -11.25 -9.14 3.20
N VAL A 109 -11.18 -10.38 2.74
CA VAL A 109 -10.20 -10.79 1.72
C VAL A 109 -10.46 -10.10 0.37
N ASP A 110 -11.73 -9.87 0.01
CA ASP A 110 -12.09 -9.12 -1.20
C ASP A 110 -11.64 -7.65 -1.13
N PHE A 111 -11.80 -7.00 0.02
CA PHE A 111 -11.28 -5.65 0.24
C PHE A 111 -9.75 -5.61 0.25
N ALA A 112 -9.10 -6.57 0.90
CA ALA A 112 -7.64 -6.70 0.91
C ALA A 112 -7.07 -6.81 -0.51
N ILE A 113 -7.62 -7.71 -1.35
CA ILE A 113 -7.17 -7.86 -2.75
C ILE A 113 -7.35 -6.56 -3.54
N THR A 114 -8.45 -5.85 -3.32
CA THR A 114 -8.70 -4.56 -3.98
C THR A 114 -7.66 -3.53 -3.54
N PHE A 115 -7.40 -3.44 -2.23
CA PHE A 115 -6.39 -2.55 -1.68
C PHE A 115 -4.99 -2.82 -2.27
N GLU A 116 -4.52 -4.07 -2.29
CA GLU A 116 -3.18 -4.37 -2.80
C GLU A 116 -3.03 -4.08 -4.29
N LYS A 117 -4.09 -4.31 -5.07
CA LYS A 117 -4.06 -3.97 -6.50
C LYS A 117 -4.00 -2.45 -6.73
N ASP A 118 -4.71 -1.67 -5.92
CA ASP A 118 -4.63 -0.21 -5.97
C ASP A 118 -3.25 0.29 -5.49
N THR A 119 -2.67 -0.35 -4.48
CA THR A 119 -1.30 -0.12 -4.00
C THR A 119 -0.29 -0.35 -5.12
N LEU A 120 -0.38 -1.49 -5.81
CA LEU A 120 0.49 -1.83 -6.93
C LEU A 120 0.42 -0.81 -8.07
N LEU A 121 -0.77 -0.30 -8.40
CA LEU A 121 -0.92 0.73 -9.43
C LEU A 121 -0.11 1.98 -9.08
N PHE A 122 -0.19 2.44 -7.82
CA PHE A 122 0.57 3.59 -7.34
C PHE A 122 2.08 3.30 -7.33
N PHE A 123 2.52 2.15 -6.80
CA PHE A 123 3.96 1.84 -6.70
C PHE A 123 4.62 1.61 -8.05
N HIS A 124 3.94 1.00 -9.02
CA HIS A 124 4.46 0.90 -10.38
C HIS A 124 4.65 2.27 -11.01
N ALA A 125 3.63 3.14 -10.94
CA ALA A 125 3.70 4.50 -11.46
C ALA A 125 4.83 5.31 -10.79
N LEU A 126 5.01 5.17 -9.49
CA LEU A 126 6.08 5.83 -8.75
C LEU A 126 7.47 5.29 -9.12
N ASN A 127 7.62 3.97 -9.24
CA ASN A 127 8.88 3.34 -9.61
C ASN A 127 9.35 3.72 -11.03
N ASP A 128 8.42 3.90 -11.96
CA ASP A 128 8.71 4.36 -13.32
C ASP A 128 9.12 5.84 -13.36
N ALA A 129 8.67 6.64 -12.39
CA ALA A 129 8.97 8.07 -12.28
C ALA A 129 10.34 8.37 -11.65
N ILE A 130 10.79 7.50 -10.75
CA ILE A 130 12.03 7.69 -9.97
C ILE A 130 13.24 7.26 -10.80
N THR A 131 14.30 8.08 -10.77
CA THR A 131 15.58 7.80 -11.46
C THR A 131 16.64 7.21 -10.53
N ASN A 132 16.56 7.49 -9.21
CA ASN A 132 17.53 6.99 -8.23
C ASN A 132 17.52 5.44 -8.17
N PRO A 133 18.66 4.77 -8.45
CA PRO A 133 18.71 3.31 -8.49
C PRO A 133 18.40 2.62 -7.16
N LYS A 134 18.79 3.21 -6.01
CA LYS A 134 18.52 2.63 -4.69
C LYS A 134 17.03 2.69 -4.38
N ALA A 135 16.40 3.82 -4.63
CA ALA A 135 14.96 3.99 -4.45
C ALA A 135 14.18 3.02 -5.35
N ARG A 136 14.52 2.93 -6.63
CA ARG A 136 13.92 1.93 -7.55
C ARG A 136 14.09 0.50 -7.06
N GLN A 137 15.26 0.14 -6.54
CA GLN A 137 15.47 -1.21 -6.00
C GLN A 137 14.65 -1.48 -4.73
N ALA A 138 14.44 -0.48 -3.87
CA ALA A 138 13.59 -0.59 -2.70
C ALA A 138 12.12 -0.77 -3.11
N LEU A 139 11.61 0.10 -4.00
CA LEU A 139 10.26 0.01 -4.55
C LEU A 139 10.00 -1.31 -5.28
N ALA A 140 10.94 -1.79 -6.09
CA ALA A 140 10.80 -3.06 -6.79
C ALA A 140 10.68 -4.26 -5.82
N ARG A 141 11.30 -4.19 -4.63
CA ARG A 141 11.13 -5.22 -3.60
C ARG A 141 9.73 -5.19 -3.02
N ILE A 142 9.24 -4.02 -2.60
CA ILE A 142 7.88 -3.83 -2.08
C ILE A 142 6.85 -4.29 -3.13
N ILE A 143 6.99 -3.88 -4.39
CA ILE A 143 6.10 -4.32 -5.48
C ILE A 143 6.02 -5.84 -5.58
N ASN A 144 7.14 -6.56 -5.48
CA ASN A 144 7.13 -8.02 -5.53
C ASN A 144 6.46 -8.65 -4.28
N GLU A 145 6.62 -8.02 -3.12
CA GLU A 145 5.91 -8.41 -1.89
C GLU A 145 4.40 -8.21 -2.04
N GLU A 146 3.95 -7.08 -2.58
CA GLU A 146 2.52 -6.83 -2.83
C GLU A 146 1.91 -7.76 -3.88
N VAL A 147 2.64 -8.08 -4.94
CA VAL A 147 2.22 -9.13 -5.89
C VAL A 147 2.05 -10.46 -5.16
N SER A 148 2.96 -10.80 -4.25
CA SER A 148 2.85 -12.01 -3.41
C SER A 148 1.62 -11.93 -2.50
N HIS A 149 1.31 -10.78 -1.90
CA HIS A 149 0.11 -10.59 -1.09
C HIS A 149 -1.16 -10.89 -1.89
N VAL A 150 -1.31 -10.30 -3.08
CA VAL A 150 -2.46 -10.55 -3.97
C VAL A 150 -2.62 -12.03 -4.28
N LEU A 151 -1.54 -12.73 -4.62
CA LEU A 151 -1.58 -14.17 -4.92
C LEU A 151 -2.00 -14.98 -3.70
N ARG A 152 -1.40 -14.71 -2.54
CA ARG A 152 -1.68 -15.42 -1.28
C ARG A 152 -3.09 -15.16 -0.78
N LEU A 153 -3.58 -13.92 -0.88
CA LEU A 153 -4.96 -13.55 -0.57
C LEU A 153 -5.94 -14.30 -1.47
N ASN A 154 -5.69 -14.34 -2.78
CA ASN A 154 -6.54 -15.06 -3.71
C ASN A 154 -6.54 -16.57 -3.46
N ASP A 155 -5.41 -17.17 -3.11
CA ASP A 155 -5.35 -18.59 -2.74
C ASP A 155 -6.02 -18.87 -1.40
N PHE A 156 -5.81 -18.01 -0.40
CA PHE A 156 -6.49 -18.08 0.89
C PHE A 156 -8.01 -17.99 0.72
N LYS A 157 -8.49 -17.06 -0.11
CA LYS A 157 -9.92 -16.91 -0.45
C LYS A 157 -10.54 -18.22 -0.92
N LYS A 158 -9.85 -19.02 -1.74
CA LYS A 158 -10.35 -20.32 -2.22
C LYS A 158 -10.51 -21.36 -1.11
N THR A 159 -9.82 -21.19 0.02
CA THR A 159 -9.86 -22.12 1.15
C THR A 159 -10.93 -21.80 2.20
N ILE A 160 -11.52 -20.60 2.13
CA ILE A 160 -12.59 -20.14 3.03
C ILE A 160 -13.97 -20.09 2.33
N ILE A 161 -14.04 -20.61 1.09
CA ILE A 161 -15.28 -20.80 0.32
C ILE A 161 -15.77 -22.23 0.53
#